data_AF-A0A4Y9EZT1-F1
#
_entry.id   AF-A0A4Y9EZT1-F1
#
_cell.length_a   1.000
_cell.length_b   1.000
_cell.length_c   1.000
_cell.angle_alpha   90.00
_cell.angle_beta   90.00
_cell.angle_gamma   90.00
#
_symmetry.space_group_name_H-M   'P 1'
#
loop_
_entity.id
_entity.type
_entity.pdbx_description
1 polymer ?
#
loop_
_entity_poly.entity_id
_entity_poly.type
_entity_poly.pdbx_seq_one_letter_code
_entity_poly.pdbx_strand_id
1 'polypeptide(L)'
;MAEEREIVYGKLVAYVDRFVRLPGRMRRLEDGVAYHLFVWTRGGLERKVTCFDEAAGPLERLLGGKRLFCYDEWEGLRLAVTQVFRFGRLRLLVLTAFKREARVVWPPRKAQR
;
A
#
# COMPACT_ATOMS: atom_id res chain seq x y z
N MET A 1 15.79 3.72 -16.55
CA MET A 1 14.34 3.41 -16.51
C MET A 1 14.06 1.95 -16.16
N ALA A 2 14.54 0.96 -16.94
CA ALA A 2 14.34 -0.45 -16.60
C ALA A 2 15.06 -0.88 -15.30
N GLU A 3 16.29 -0.40 -15.08
CA GLU A 3 17.08 -0.70 -13.88
C GLU A 3 16.47 -0.11 -12.60
N GLU A 4 16.10 1.17 -12.62
CA GLU A 4 15.40 1.83 -11.50
C GLU A 4 14.11 1.10 -11.11
N ARG A 5 13.30 0.72 -12.11
CA ARG A 5 12.07 -0.04 -11.90
C ARG A 5 12.34 -1.35 -11.16
N GLU A 6 13.33 -2.12 -11.57
CA GLU A 6 13.66 -3.39 -10.90
C GLU A 6 14.22 -3.15 -9.49
N ILE A 7 15.00 -2.09 -9.26
CA ILE A 7 15.47 -1.70 -7.92
C ILE A 7 14.28 -1.38 -7.00
N VAL A 8 13.33 -0.57 -7.47
CA VAL A 8 12.14 -0.21 -6.68
C VAL A 8 11.31 -1.44 -6.37
N TYR A 9 11.02 -2.29 -7.36
CA TYR A 9 10.28 -3.53 -7.10
C TYR A 9 11.03 -4.49 -6.19
N GLY A 10 12.36 -4.57 -6.27
CA GLY A 10 13.18 -5.34 -5.35
C GLY A 10 12.99 -4.88 -3.90
N LYS A 11 13.04 -3.55 -3.67
CA LYS A 11 12.77 -2.96 -2.34
C LYS A 11 11.34 -3.21 -1.86
N LEU A 12 10.35 -3.14 -2.76
CA LEU A 12 8.95 -3.42 -2.43
C LEU A 12 8.76 -4.89 -2.04
N VAL A 13 9.38 -5.83 -2.75
CA VAL A 13 9.34 -7.26 -2.40
C VAL A 13 10.04 -7.49 -1.05
N ALA A 14 11.21 -6.91 -0.83
CA ALA A 14 11.91 -7.01 0.44
C ALA A 14 11.09 -6.46 1.62
N TYR A 15 10.31 -5.39 1.39
CA TYR A 15 9.36 -4.88 2.37
C TYR A 15 8.26 -5.92 2.69
N VAL A 16 7.69 -6.55 1.66
CA VAL A 16 6.67 -7.60 1.84
C VAL A 16 7.23 -8.76 2.66
N ASP A 17 8.38 -9.29 2.26
CA ASP A 17 9.00 -10.45 2.92
C ASP A 17 9.30 -10.18 4.40
N ARG A 18 9.64 -8.93 4.73
CA ARG A 18 10.00 -8.55 6.10
C ARG A 18 8.82 -8.19 6.99
N PHE A 19 7.75 -7.63 6.43
CA PHE A 19 6.71 -6.97 7.21
C PHE A 19 5.29 -7.47 6.95
N VAL A 20 5.06 -8.29 5.93
CA VAL A 20 3.72 -8.82 5.63
C VAL A 20 3.64 -10.27 6.06
N ARG A 21 2.73 -10.57 6.98
CA ARG A 21 2.48 -11.95 7.39
C ARG A 21 1.71 -12.70 6.32
N LEU A 22 2.16 -13.91 5.98
CA LEU A 22 1.51 -14.80 5.01
C LEU A 22 1.21 -14.12 3.65
N PRO A 23 2.23 -13.53 2.99
CA PRO A 23 2.05 -12.94 1.68
C PRO A 23 1.75 -14.06 0.67
N GLY A 24 0.82 -13.81 -0.23
CA GLY A 24 0.45 -14.71 -1.31
C GLY A 24 0.91 -14.17 -2.65
N ARG A 25 0.03 -14.26 -3.66
CA ARG A 25 0.32 -13.79 -5.01
C ARG A 25 0.70 -12.30 -4.99
N MET A 26 1.71 -11.94 -5.78
CA MET A 26 2.09 -10.55 -6.02
C MET A 26 1.88 -10.17 -7.49
N ARG A 27 1.52 -8.92 -7.76
CA ARG A 27 1.43 -8.36 -9.11
C ARG A 27 1.99 -6.95 -9.13
N ARG A 28 2.81 -6.66 -10.15
CA ARG A 28 3.42 -5.35 -10.40
C ARG A 28 2.52 -4.53 -11.35
N LEU A 29 2.43 -3.23 -11.12
CA LEU A 29 1.84 -2.27 -12.04
C LEU A 29 2.60 -0.95 -11.90
N GLU A 30 3.02 -0.37 -13.01
CA GLU A 30 3.63 0.95 -13.04
C GLU A 30 2.69 1.89 -13.80
N ASP A 31 2.52 3.10 -13.28
CA ASP A 31 1.83 4.17 -13.97
C ASP A 31 2.74 5.42 -14.11
N GLY A 32 2.17 6.54 -14.56
CA GLY A 32 2.92 7.77 -14.79
C GLY A 32 3.54 8.38 -13.52
N VAL A 33 3.07 8.01 -12.32
CA VAL A 33 3.42 8.67 -11.05
C VAL A 33 3.95 7.71 -9.99
N ALA A 34 3.78 6.40 -10.14
CA ALA A 34 4.10 5.44 -9.11
C ALA A 34 4.40 4.01 -9.62
N TYR A 35 5.05 3.25 -8.73
CA TYR A 35 5.23 1.80 -8.82
C TYR A 35 4.34 1.12 -7.77
N HIS A 36 3.46 0.23 -8.21
CA HIS A 36 2.52 -0.48 -7.36
C HIS A 36 2.86 -1.97 -7.28
N LEU A 37 2.93 -2.49 -6.06
CA LEU A 37 2.97 -3.92 -5.78
C LEU A 37 1.68 -4.33 -5.08
N PHE A 38 0.84 -5.06 -5.80
CA PHE A 38 -0.36 -5.69 -5.27
C PHE A 38 0.02 -7.01 -4.61
N VAL A 39 -0.38 -7.22 -3.37
CA VAL A 39 -0.04 -8.39 -2.56
C VAL A 39 -1.32 -8.97 -1.98
N TRP A 40 -1.76 -10.10 -2.53
CA TRP A 40 -2.87 -10.86 -1.95
C TRP A 40 -2.36 -11.55 -0.70
N THR A 41 -2.88 -11.17 0.45
CA THR A 41 -2.40 -11.68 1.74
C THR A 41 -3.56 -12.25 2.57
N ARG A 42 -3.21 -13.17 3.46
CA ARG A 42 -4.09 -13.67 4.52
C ARG A 42 -3.70 -13.16 5.92
N GLY A 43 -2.55 -12.51 6.04
CA GLY A 43 -2.07 -11.90 7.28
C GLY A 43 -1.91 -10.38 7.16
N GLY A 44 -1.66 -9.74 8.30
CA GLY A 44 -1.53 -8.30 8.43
C GLY A 44 -0.16 -7.75 8.05
N LEU A 45 -0.08 -6.42 8.01
CA LEU A 45 1.18 -5.70 8.09
C LEU A 45 1.65 -5.71 9.56
N GLU A 46 2.83 -6.27 9.82
CA GLU A 46 3.42 -6.39 11.16
C GLU A 46 4.33 -5.20 11.53
N ARG A 47 4.42 -4.22 10.63
CA ARG A 47 5.13 -2.97 10.85
C ARG A 47 4.20 -1.89 11.39
N LYS A 48 4.66 -1.17 12.42
CA LYS A 48 3.97 0.03 12.93
C LYS A 48 4.13 1.15 11.91
N VAL A 49 3.03 1.53 11.27
CA VAL A 49 2.95 2.62 10.29
C VAL A 49 1.77 3.52 10.65
N THR A 50 1.86 4.80 10.28
CA THR A 50 0.77 5.75 10.53
C THR A 50 -0.35 5.49 9.53
N CYS A 51 -1.53 5.11 10.02
CA CYS A 51 -2.69 4.77 9.19
C CYS A 51 -3.85 5.74 9.41
N PHE A 52 -4.55 6.03 8.33
CA PHE A 52 -5.79 6.79 8.31
C PHE A 52 -6.90 5.91 7.75
N ASP A 53 -8.05 5.93 8.43
CA ASP A 53 -9.24 5.24 7.98
C ASP A 53 -9.94 6.13 6.94
N GLU A 54 -9.97 5.68 5.69
CA GLU A 54 -10.86 6.27 4.71
C GLU A 54 -12.12 5.42 4.68
N ALA A 55 -13.18 5.96 5.27
CA ALA A 55 -14.46 5.30 5.32
C ALA A 55 -14.95 5.04 3.89
N ALA A 56 -14.96 3.76 3.52
CA ALA A 56 -15.71 3.24 2.40
C ALA A 56 -17.18 3.73 2.50
N GLY A 57 -17.85 3.92 1.36
CA GLY A 57 -19.24 4.43 1.35
C GLY A 57 -20.17 3.59 2.25
N PRO A 58 -21.36 4.11 2.65
CA PRO A 58 -22.28 3.40 3.54
C PRO A 58 -22.56 1.94 3.10
N LEU A 59 -22.64 1.72 1.79
CA LEU A 59 -22.85 0.40 1.17
C LEU A 59 -21.62 -0.53 1.31
N GLU A 60 -20.40 -0.03 1.10
CA GLU A 60 -19.18 -0.81 1.27
C GLU A 60 -18.96 -1.19 2.73
N ARG A 61 -19.31 -0.31 3.68
CA ARG A 61 -19.30 -0.61 5.12
C ARG A 61 -20.25 -1.75 5.48
N LEU A 62 -21.45 -1.77 4.90
CA LEU A 62 -22.46 -2.81 5.11
C LEU A 62 -21.95 -4.20 4.65
N LEU A 63 -21.12 -4.25 3.62
CA LEU A 63 -20.47 -5.48 3.14
C LEU A 63 -19.14 -5.81 3.86
N GLY A 64 -18.84 -5.11 4.96
CA GLY A 64 -17.61 -5.28 5.73
C GLY A 64 -16.36 -4.88 4.96
N GLY A 65 -16.51 -4.03 3.94
CA GLY A 65 -15.45 -3.43 3.15
C GLY A 65 -14.84 -2.23 3.87
N LYS A 66 -13.51 -2.20 3.94
CA LYS A 66 -12.75 -1.11 4.57
C LYS A 66 -11.44 -0.92 3.84
N ARG A 67 -10.99 0.33 3.71
CA ARG A 67 -9.66 0.67 3.20
C ARG A 67 -8.91 1.45 4.27
N LEU A 68 -7.71 1.01 4.61
CA LEU A 68 -6.79 1.75 5.45
C LEU A 68 -5.65 2.27 4.58
N PHE A 69 -5.39 3.56 4.66
CA PHE A 69 -4.28 4.18 3.98
C PHE A 69 -3.20 4.46 5.01
N CYS A 70 -2.08 3.75 4.89
CA CYS A 70 -0.94 3.93 5.76
C CYS A 70 0.23 4.52 5.00
N TYR A 71 1.07 5.25 5.70
CA TYR A 71 2.24 5.92 5.12
C TYR A 71 3.48 5.51 5.87
N ASP A 72 4.54 5.25 5.12
CA ASP A 72 5.80 4.77 5.64
C ASP A 72 6.97 5.24 4.78
N GLU A 73 8.16 5.17 5.35
CA GLU A 73 9.41 5.39 4.65
C GLU A 73 10.31 4.15 4.81
N TRP A 74 10.74 3.59 3.68
CA TRP A 74 11.54 2.38 3.66
C TRP A 74 12.64 2.47 2.61
N GLU A 75 13.90 2.36 3.04
CA GLU A 75 15.08 2.43 2.16
C GLU A 75 15.06 3.59 1.16
N GLY A 76 14.64 4.78 1.64
CA GLY A 76 14.53 6.00 0.85
C GLY A 76 13.29 6.10 -0.03
N LEU A 77 12.39 5.10 -0.01
CA LEU A 77 11.11 5.14 -0.68
C LEU A 77 10.03 5.75 0.23
N ARG A 78 9.23 6.66 -0.32
CA ARG A 78 7.96 7.09 0.29
C ARG A 78 6.86 6.12 -0.13
N LEU A 79 6.35 5.35 0.82
CA LEU A 79 5.44 4.24 0.59
C LEU A 79 4.04 4.53 1.10
N ALA A 80 3.07 4.63 0.19
CA ALA A 80 1.68 4.46 0.57
C ALA A 80 1.34 2.96 0.62
N VAL A 81 0.92 2.49 1.79
CA VAL A 81 0.49 1.12 2.05
C VAL A 81 -1.02 1.11 2.20
N THR A 82 -1.73 0.68 1.16
CA THR A 82 -3.20 0.58 1.19
C THR A 82 -3.59 -0.83 1.61
N GLN A 83 -4.36 -0.95 2.69
CA GLN A 83 -4.89 -2.22 3.16
C GLN A 83 -6.37 -2.33 2.82
N VAL A 84 -6.74 -3.32 2.03
CA VAL A 84 -8.11 -3.55 1.56
C VAL A 84 -8.71 -4.76 2.27
N PHE A 85 -9.75 -4.49 3.06
CA PHE A 85 -10.50 -5.48 3.79
C PHE A 85 -11.78 -5.83 3.05
N ARG A 86 -12.16 -7.12 3.10
CA ARG A 86 -13.48 -7.62 2.67
C ARG A 86 -13.99 -8.59 3.71
N PHE A 87 -15.26 -8.46 4.08
CA PHE A 87 -15.88 -9.27 5.15
C PHE A 87 -15.03 -9.26 6.44
N GLY A 88 -14.50 -8.08 6.82
CA GLY A 88 -13.67 -7.91 8.02
C GLY A 88 -12.26 -8.52 7.95
N ARG A 89 -11.85 -9.13 6.83
CA ARG A 89 -10.52 -9.73 6.66
C ARG A 89 -9.69 -8.95 5.66
N LEU A 90 -8.41 -8.74 5.96
CA LEU A 90 -7.46 -8.20 4.99
C LEU A 90 -7.32 -9.19 3.82
N ARG A 91 -7.46 -8.69 2.60
CA ARG A 91 -7.37 -9.51 1.37
C ARG A 91 -6.26 -9.04 0.43
N LEU A 92 -5.94 -7.77 0.48
CA LEU A 92 -5.00 -7.15 -0.44
C LEU A 92 -4.27 -6.02 0.28
N LEU A 93 -2.94 -6.03 0.15
CA LEU A 93 -2.09 -4.88 0.40
C LEU A 93 -1.65 -4.32 -0.95
N VAL A 94 -1.62 -3.00 -1.06
CA VAL A 94 -1.03 -2.31 -2.21
C VAL A 94 0.08 -1.42 -1.68
N LEU A 95 1.33 -1.79 -1.98
CA LEU A 95 2.48 -0.92 -1.73
C LEU A 95 2.66 -0.02 -2.93
N THR A 96 2.68 1.29 -2.71
CA THR A 96 2.83 2.30 -3.75
C THR A 96 4.06 3.14 -3.43
N ALA A 97 5.09 3.01 -4.26
CA ALA A 97 6.28 3.85 -4.24
C ALA A 97 6.13 4.95 -5.28
N PHE A 98 6.10 6.22 -4.85
CA PHE A 98 5.97 7.35 -5.75
C PHE A 98 7.28 7.66 -6.47
N LYS A 99 7.19 7.99 -7.76
CA LYS A 99 8.33 8.47 -8.55
C LYS A 99 8.82 9.81 -7.99
N ARG A 100 10.10 10.13 -8.19
CA ARG A 100 10.73 11.33 -7.61
C ARG A 100 10.07 12.63 -8.09
N GLU A 101 9.60 12.64 -9.33
CA GLU A 101 8.91 13.74 -9.98
C GLU A 101 7.41 13.83 -9.62
N ALA A 102 6.85 12.83 -8.94
CA ALA A 102 5.46 12.83 -8.56
C ALA A 102 5.18 13.92 -7.51
N ARG A 103 4.29 14.85 -7.83
CA ARG A 103 3.85 15.91 -6.90
C ARG A 103 2.81 15.35 -5.94
N VAL A 104 3.28 14.70 -4.89
CA VAL A 104 2.44 14.08 -3.87
C VAL A 104 2.57 14.86 -2.56
N VAL A 105 1.45 15.23 -1.95
CA VAL A 105 1.43 15.79 -0.59
C VAL A 105 1.79 14.68 0.38
N TRP A 106 2.94 14.80 1.06
CA TRP A 106 3.48 13.78 1.95
C TRP A 106 3.82 14.34 3.34
N PRO A 107 3.36 13.71 4.44
CA PRO A 107 2.32 12.69 4.49
C PRO A 107 0.97 13.31 4.08
N PRO A 108 0.08 12.56 3.41
CA PRO A 108 -1.22 13.10 3.04
C PRO A 108 -2.04 13.35 4.29
N ARG A 109 -2.71 14.50 4.29
CA ARG A 109 -3.54 14.95 5.39
C ARG A 109 -4.93 14.33 5.22
N LYS A 110 -5.56 13.97 6.34
CA LYS A 110 -6.98 13.59 6.34
C LYS A 110 -7.75 14.70 5.64
N ALA A 111 -8.47 14.38 4.57
CA ALA A 111 -9.37 15.33 3.92
C ALA A 111 -10.36 15.82 5.00
N GLN A 112 -10.25 17.09 5.38
CA GLN A 112 -11.27 17.71 6.22
C GLN A 112 -12.53 17.76 5.38
N ARG A 113 -13.57 17.02 5.81
CA ARG A 113 -14.91 17.12 5.24
C ARG A 113 -15.53 18.44 5.64
#